data_AF-A0A950W9E5-F1
#
_entry.id   AF-A0A950W9E5-F1
#
_cell.length_a   1.000
_cell.length_b   1.000
_cell.length_c   1.000
_cell.angle_alpha   90.00
_cell.angle_beta   90.00
_cell.angle_gamma   90.00
#
_symmetry.space_group_name_H-M   'P 1'
#
loop_
_entity.id
_entity.type
_entity.pdbx_description
1 polymer ?
#
loop_
_entity_poly.entity_id
_entity_poly.type
_entity_poly.pdbx_seq_one_letter_code
_entity_poly.pdbx_strand_id
1 'polypeptide(L)'
;MTPIFRDRIDHPMAWGGGDFSKDDISFDLSQRHVAALEDVLLRIRKAGLALAEIRADHCRHPALDDDLGRVFDEIQEGRGIVIVRGLPVAGHSVGDISTMFWALGAHFGRGVSQ
;
A
#
# COMPACT_ATOMS: atom_id res chain seq x y z
N MET A 1 -20.78 30.10 14.50
CA MET A 1 -20.96 30.12 13.03
C MET A 1 -19.76 29.40 12.44
N THR A 2 -19.95 28.28 11.72
CA THR A 2 -18.83 27.52 11.13
C THR A 2 -18.37 28.26 9.87
N PRO A 3 -17.06 28.55 9.72
CA PRO A 3 -16.54 29.17 8.51
C PRO A 3 -16.77 28.24 7.31
N ILE A 4 -17.16 28.82 6.16
CA ILE A 4 -17.37 28.10 4.90
C ILE A 4 -16.25 28.51 3.94
N PHE A 5 -15.50 27.54 3.42
CA PHE A 5 -14.56 27.75 2.33
C PHE A 5 -15.33 27.89 1.01
N ARG A 6 -15.10 28.96 0.26
CA ARG A 6 -15.89 29.33 -0.94
C ARG A 6 -15.08 29.35 -2.23
N ASP A 7 -13.77 29.27 -2.13
CA ASP A 7 -12.89 29.28 -3.29
C ASP A 7 -12.83 27.88 -3.93
N ARG A 8 -12.46 27.83 -5.20
CA ARG A 8 -12.21 26.56 -5.88
C ARG A 8 -11.06 25.84 -5.17
N ILE A 9 -11.26 24.57 -4.86
CA ILE A 9 -10.19 23.72 -4.34
C ILE A 9 -9.19 23.47 -5.48
N ASP A 10 -7.99 23.99 -5.34
CA ASP A 10 -6.88 23.80 -6.27
C ASP A 10 -5.85 22.86 -5.63
N HIS A 11 -6.06 21.56 -5.83
CA HIS A 11 -5.27 20.50 -5.22
C HIS A 11 -5.14 19.32 -6.19
N PRO A 12 -4.03 18.55 -6.20
CA PRO A 12 -3.88 17.38 -7.06
C PRO A 12 -4.97 16.31 -6.90
N MET A 13 -5.65 16.27 -5.75
CA MET A 13 -6.81 15.37 -5.47
C MET A 13 -8.15 15.90 -6.01
N ALA A 14 -8.21 17.13 -6.52
CA ALA A 14 -9.44 17.74 -7.02
C ALA A 14 -9.71 17.38 -8.49
N TRP A 15 -9.80 16.08 -8.78
CA TRP A 15 -9.94 15.54 -10.13
C TRP A 15 -11.32 14.95 -10.42
N GLY A 16 -11.65 14.84 -11.71
CA GLY A 16 -12.79 14.11 -12.26
C GLY A 16 -12.37 12.83 -12.99
N GLY A 17 -13.33 11.98 -13.32
CA GLY A 17 -13.05 10.66 -13.91
C GLY A 17 -12.40 10.64 -15.30
N GLY A 18 -12.22 11.80 -15.94
CA GLY A 18 -11.54 11.94 -17.23
C GLY A 18 -10.11 12.48 -17.14
N ASP A 19 -9.62 12.81 -15.95
CA ASP A 19 -8.35 13.53 -15.79
C ASP A 19 -7.12 12.62 -15.93
N PHE A 20 -7.30 11.32 -15.76
CA PHE A 20 -6.24 10.32 -15.93
C PHE A 20 -6.81 8.93 -16.23
N SER A 21 -5.98 8.08 -16.80
CA SER A 21 -6.25 6.66 -16.99
C SER A 21 -5.92 5.85 -15.73
N LYS A 22 -6.30 4.56 -15.72
CA LYS A 22 -5.91 3.65 -14.64
C LYS A 22 -4.39 3.42 -14.59
N ASP A 23 -3.71 3.50 -15.71
CA ASP A 23 -2.27 3.27 -15.77
C ASP A 23 -1.49 4.42 -15.12
N ASP A 24 -1.99 5.66 -15.22
CA ASP A 24 -1.39 6.86 -14.59
C ASP A 24 -1.43 6.83 -13.05
N ILE A 25 -2.32 6.01 -12.48
CA ILE A 25 -2.45 5.79 -11.04
C ILE A 25 -2.05 4.37 -10.63
N SER A 26 -1.36 3.61 -11.48
CA SER A 26 -0.93 2.25 -11.17
C SER A 26 0.51 2.18 -10.66
N PHE A 27 0.74 1.34 -9.66
CA PHE A 27 2.08 0.93 -9.23
C PHE A 27 2.22 -0.58 -9.41
N ASP A 28 3.08 -0.98 -10.34
CA ASP A 28 3.33 -2.38 -10.66
C ASP A 28 4.42 -2.97 -9.74
N LEU A 29 4.06 -3.99 -8.97
CA LEU A 29 5.01 -4.76 -8.20
C LEU A 29 5.95 -5.52 -9.15
N SER A 30 7.22 -5.11 -9.17
CA SER A 30 8.28 -5.80 -9.88
C SER A 30 8.58 -7.16 -9.22
N GLN A 31 9.29 -8.04 -9.93
CA GLN A 31 9.78 -9.30 -9.35
C GLN A 31 10.62 -9.07 -8.07
N ARG A 32 11.36 -7.96 -8.00
CA ARG A 32 12.09 -7.55 -6.79
C ARG A 32 11.15 -7.27 -5.62
N HIS A 33 10.02 -6.60 -5.86
CA HIS A 33 9.02 -6.34 -4.81
C HIS A 33 8.34 -7.63 -4.37
N VAL A 34 8.01 -8.51 -5.32
CA VAL A 34 7.40 -9.82 -5.03
C VAL A 34 8.31 -10.67 -4.14
N ALA A 35 9.58 -10.84 -4.51
CA ALA A 35 10.54 -11.59 -3.71
C ALA A 35 10.70 -11.01 -2.28
N ALA A 36 10.64 -9.68 -2.16
CA ALA A 36 10.69 -9.02 -0.86
C ALA A 36 9.45 -9.29 0.00
N LEU A 37 8.25 -9.30 -0.59
CA LEU A 37 7.01 -9.64 0.11
C LEU A 37 7.01 -11.10 0.56
N GLU A 38 7.55 -12.01 -0.24
CA GLU A 38 7.72 -13.43 0.11
C GLU A 38 8.73 -13.61 1.26
N ASP A 39 9.83 -12.86 1.28
CA ASP A 39 10.78 -12.86 2.41
C ASP A 39 10.11 -12.33 3.70
N VAL A 40 9.37 -11.23 3.61
CA VAL A 40 8.59 -10.68 4.74
C VAL A 40 7.59 -11.72 5.26
N LEU A 41 6.86 -12.39 4.37
CA LEU A 41 5.93 -13.46 4.72
C LEU A 41 6.64 -14.59 5.49
N LEU A 42 7.80 -15.04 5.00
CA LEU A 42 8.58 -16.09 5.66
C LEU A 42 9.00 -15.68 7.08
N ARG A 43 9.45 -14.42 7.27
CA ARG A 43 9.84 -13.89 8.59
C ARG A 43 8.66 -13.83 9.55
N ILE A 44 7.49 -13.35 9.08
CA ILE A 44 6.26 -13.28 9.88
C ILE A 44 5.81 -14.69 10.31
N ARG A 45 5.82 -15.65 9.38
CA ARG A 45 5.50 -17.06 9.66
C ARG A 45 6.45 -17.65 10.70
N LYS A 46 7.76 -17.42 10.55
CA LYS A 46 8.78 -17.91 11.49
C LYS A 46 8.61 -17.33 12.89
N ALA A 47 8.14 -16.08 12.98
CA ALA A 47 7.84 -15.42 14.24
C ALA A 47 6.48 -15.86 14.84
N GLY A 48 5.64 -16.58 14.08
CA GLY A 48 4.35 -17.07 14.55
C GLY A 48 3.31 -15.97 14.80
N LEU A 49 3.46 -14.82 14.16
CA LEU A 49 2.60 -13.65 14.40
C LEU A 49 1.24 -13.81 13.73
N ALA A 50 0.17 -13.51 14.47
CA ALA A 50 -1.15 -13.31 13.89
C ALA A 50 -1.23 -11.96 13.16
N LEU A 51 -2.17 -11.81 12.22
CA LEU A 51 -2.34 -10.58 11.43
C LEU A 51 -2.44 -9.31 12.29
N ALA A 52 -3.18 -9.36 13.41
CA ALA A 52 -3.36 -8.23 14.32
C ALA A 52 -2.08 -7.83 15.08
N GLU A 53 -1.07 -8.71 15.12
CA GLU A 53 0.22 -8.48 15.80
C GLU A 53 1.30 -7.96 14.85
N ILE A 54 1.04 -7.98 13.54
CA ILE A 54 1.96 -7.45 12.54
C ILE A 54 2.04 -5.93 12.68
N ARG A 55 3.27 -5.42 12.78
CA ARG A 55 3.64 -4.01 12.89
C ARG A 55 4.52 -3.63 11.71
N ALA A 56 4.60 -2.33 11.41
CA ALA A 56 5.42 -1.80 10.32
C ALA A 56 6.87 -2.33 10.34
N ASP A 57 7.48 -2.43 11.53
CA ASP A 57 8.86 -2.90 11.68
C ASP A 57 9.07 -4.36 11.23
N HIS A 58 8.04 -5.21 11.31
CA HIS A 58 8.10 -6.59 10.80
C HIS A 58 8.11 -6.63 9.26
N CYS A 59 7.57 -5.59 8.63
CA CYS A 59 7.32 -5.50 7.19
C CYS A 59 8.38 -4.69 6.44
N ARG A 60 9.34 -4.09 7.15
CA ARG A 60 10.45 -3.33 6.55
C ARG A 60 11.30 -4.21 5.67
N HIS A 61 11.62 -3.72 4.49
CA HIS A 61 12.49 -4.42 3.56
C HIS A 61 13.13 -3.38 2.62
N PRO A 62 14.47 -3.38 2.43
CA PRO A 62 15.15 -2.35 1.62
C PRO A 62 14.62 -2.25 0.19
N ALA A 63 14.14 -3.36 -0.36
CA ALA A 63 13.52 -3.40 -1.68
C ALA A 63 12.04 -2.97 -1.73
N LEU A 64 11.44 -2.55 -0.63
CA LEU A 64 10.06 -2.07 -0.54
C LEU A 64 9.98 -0.66 0.03
N ASP A 65 10.78 -0.36 1.05
CA ASP A 65 10.63 0.83 1.92
C ASP A 65 10.56 2.14 1.11
N ASP A 66 11.53 2.42 0.24
CA ASP A 66 11.57 3.66 -0.54
C ASP A 66 10.46 3.73 -1.60
N ASP A 67 10.19 2.62 -2.29
CA ASP A 67 9.23 2.59 -3.38
C ASP A 67 7.78 2.69 -2.86
N LEU A 68 7.48 2.01 -1.75
CA LEU A 68 6.18 2.13 -1.07
C LEU A 68 6.05 3.46 -0.32
N GLY A 69 7.15 4.07 0.13
CA GLY A 69 7.17 5.44 0.62
C GLY A 69 6.67 6.42 -0.43
N ARG A 70 7.16 6.34 -1.67
CA ARG A 70 6.67 7.18 -2.78
C ARG A 70 5.20 6.91 -3.12
N VAL A 71 4.76 5.65 -3.03
CA VAL A 71 3.33 5.31 -3.20
C VAL A 71 2.50 5.99 -2.10
N PHE A 72 2.99 5.99 -0.86
CA PHE A 72 2.32 6.67 0.24
C PHE A 72 2.26 8.18 0.04
N ASP A 73 3.35 8.80 -0.44
CA ASP A 73 3.39 10.23 -0.76
C ASP A 73 2.37 10.59 -1.86
N GLU A 74 2.21 9.75 -2.89
CA GLU A 74 1.20 9.93 -3.93
C GLU A 74 -0.24 9.85 -3.38
N ILE A 75 -0.45 9.04 -2.33
CA ILE A 75 -1.74 8.96 -1.62
C ILE A 75 -1.97 10.19 -0.73
N GLN A 76 -0.93 10.75 -0.10
CA GLN A 76 -1.09 11.87 0.83
C GLN A 76 -1.12 13.24 0.14
N GLU A 77 -0.28 13.44 -0.87
CA GLU A 77 -0.01 14.75 -1.47
C GLU A 77 -0.31 14.79 -2.97
N GLY A 78 -0.41 13.62 -3.61
CA GLY A 78 -0.69 13.48 -5.02
C GLY A 78 -2.18 13.38 -5.33
N ARG A 79 -2.53 12.47 -6.25
CA ARG A 79 -3.89 12.21 -6.72
C ARG A 79 -4.76 11.58 -5.64
N GLY A 80 -4.18 11.12 -4.53
CA GLY A 80 -4.95 10.54 -3.41
C GLY A 80 -5.41 9.11 -3.66
N ILE A 81 -4.94 8.49 -4.74
CA ILE A 81 -5.30 7.12 -5.12
C ILE A 81 -4.16 6.45 -5.88
N VAL A 82 -3.92 5.18 -5.56
CA VAL A 82 -2.99 4.32 -6.29
C VAL A 82 -3.59 2.92 -6.41
N ILE A 83 -3.45 2.30 -7.59
CA ILE A 83 -3.77 0.91 -7.86
C ILE A 83 -2.46 0.11 -7.79
N VAL A 84 -2.26 -0.66 -6.73
CA VAL A 84 -1.12 -1.58 -6.66
C VAL A 84 -1.45 -2.87 -7.39
N ARG A 85 -0.63 -3.25 -8.38
CA ARG A 85 -0.82 -4.45 -9.22
C ARG A 85 0.34 -5.44 -9.03
N GLY A 86 0.11 -6.72 -9.31
CA GLY A 86 1.16 -7.73 -9.30
C GLY A 86 1.41 -8.42 -7.95
N LEU A 87 0.46 -8.37 -7.01
CA LEU A 87 0.57 -9.13 -5.76
C LEU A 87 0.65 -10.64 -6.07
N PRO A 88 1.59 -11.41 -5.47
CA PRO A 88 1.78 -12.83 -5.80
C PRO A 88 0.66 -13.70 -5.21
N VAL A 89 -0.40 -13.91 -6.00
CA VAL A 89 -1.55 -14.75 -5.61
C VAL A 89 -1.33 -16.22 -5.97
N ALA A 90 -0.77 -16.49 -7.15
CA ALA A 90 -0.54 -17.85 -7.60
C ALA A 90 0.44 -18.57 -6.67
N GLY A 91 0.12 -19.82 -6.31
CA GLY A 91 0.97 -20.65 -5.44
C GLY A 91 0.91 -20.32 -3.95
N HIS A 92 0.10 -19.35 -3.53
CA HIS A 92 -0.02 -18.92 -2.14
C HIS A 92 -1.39 -19.28 -1.55
N SER A 93 -1.41 -19.61 -0.26
CA SER A 93 -2.68 -19.81 0.44
C SER A 93 -3.39 -18.47 0.68
N VAL A 94 -4.70 -18.49 0.92
CA VAL A 94 -5.45 -17.27 1.28
C VAL A 94 -4.85 -16.59 2.51
N GLY A 95 -4.38 -17.36 3.50
CA GLY A 95 -3.71 -16.81 4.68
C GLY A 95 -2.41 -16.07 4.37
N ASP A 96 -1.65 -16.57 3.39
CA ASP A 96 -0.41 -15.94 2.94
C ASP A 96 -0.69 -14.66 2.17
N ILE A 97 -1.68 -14.70 1.28
CA ILE A 97 -2.13 -13.53 0.53
C ILE A 97 -2.60 -12.45 1.49
N SER A 98 -3.40 -12.81 2.51
CA SER A 98 -3.83 -11.88 3.56
C SER A 98 -2.65 -11.30 4.35
N THR A 99 -1.64 -12.12 4.65
CA THR A 99 -0.43 -11.67 5.37
C THR A 99 0.41 -10.71 4.53
N MET A 100 0.61 -11.02 3.24
CA MET A 100 1.33 -10.13 2.32
C MET A 100 0.57 -8.83 2.07
N PHE A 101 -0.77 -8.90 1.91
CA PHE A 101 -1.61 -7.73 1.79
C PHE A 101 -1.54 -6.84 3.05
N TRP A 102 -1.59 -7.44 4.24
CA TRP A 102 -1.44 -6.71 5.50
C TRP A 102 -0.04 -6.10 5.63
N ALA A 103 1.01 -6.85 5.26
CA ALA A 103 2.39 -6.38 5.29
C ALA A 103 2.63 -5.21 4.34
N LEU A 104 2.02 -5.24 3.14
CA LEU A 104 2.00 -4.11 2.20
C LEU A 104 1.33 -2.89 2.85
N GLY A 105 0.13 -3.08 3.42
CA GLY A 105 -0.63 -2.01 4.08
C GLY A 105 0.09 -1.39 5.29
N ALA A 106 0.96 -2.15 5.97
CA ALA A 106 1.76 -1.66 7.09
C ALA A 106 2.79 -0.58 6.70
N HIS A 107 3.11 -0.45 5.41
CA HIS A 107 3.90 0.68 4.88
C HIS A 107 3.10 1.98 4.78
N PHE A 108 1.77 1.88 4.75
CA PHE A 108 0.85 3.01 4.59
C PHE A 108 0.21 3.45 5.93
N GLY A 109 0.62 2.84 7.04
CA GLY A 109 0.15 3.20 8.37
C GLY A 109 -0.25 1.98 9.20
N ARG A 110 -1.19 2.19 10.14
CA ARG A 110 -1.65 1.16 11.06
C ARG A 110 -2.97 0.57 10.57
N GLY A 111 -2.97 -0.73 10.29
CA GLY A 111 -4.21 -1.46 10.04
C GLY A 111 -5.15 -1.42 11.25
N VAL A 112 -6.43 -1.21 10.98
CA VAL A 112 -7.53 -1.20 11.97
C VAL A 112 -8.60 -2.20 11.54
N SER A 113 -9.41 -2.68 12.49
CA SER A 113 -10.57 -3.52 12.16
C SER A 113 -11.60 -2.73 11.36
N GLN A 114 -12.19 -3.36 10.34
CA GLN A 114 -13.31 -2.84 9.57
C GLN A 114 -14.63 -3.44 10.03
#